data_AF-A0A955WQN3-F1
#
_entry.id   AF-A0A955WQN3-F1
#
_cell.length_a   1.000
_cell.length_b   1.000
_cell.length_c   1.000
_cell.angle_alpha   90.00
_cell.angle_beta   90.00
_cell.angle_gamma   90.00
#
_symmetry.space_group_name_H-M   'P 1'
#
loop_
_entity.id
_entity.type
_entity.pdbx_description
1 polymer ?
#
loop_
_entity_poly.entity_id
_entity_poly.type
_entity_poly.pdbx_seq_one_letter_code
_entity_poly.pdbx_strand_id
1 'polypeptide(L)'
;QQKLAVSEKQALIAELAGTAAHELNQPLTSVSGYAELILRRDPPDPMVRKAAQVILEQAGRMAKLVQRVGRVTRFETKAYVGSTRILDLDASEEPEG
;
A
#
# COMPACT_ATOMS: atom_id res chain seq x y z
N GLN A 1 23.45 22.04 10.55
CA GLN A 1 23.64 21.18 9.35
C GLN A 1 22.95 19.82 9.48
N GLN A 2 23.12 19.04 10.56
CA GLN A 2 22.41 17.75 10.74
C GLN A 2 20.88 17.82 10.65
N LYS A 3 20.23 18.85 11.23
CA LYS A 3 18.76 19.01 11.15
C LYS A 3 18.25 19.17 9.70
N LEU A 4 19.01 19.83 8.83
CA LEU A 4 18.63 20.04 7.44
C LEU A 4 18.70 18.71 6.66
N ALA A 5 19.81 17.98 6.79
CA ALA A 5 19.98 16.68 6.14
C ALA A 5 18.94 15.65 6.59
N VAL A 6 18.53 15.67 7.87
CA VAL A 6 17.43 14.83 8.35
C VAL A 6 16.11 15.27 7.71
N SER A 7 15.81 16.57 7.69
CA SER A 7 14.59 17.10 7.08
C SER A 7 14.46 16.76 5.58
N GLU A 8 15.55 16.89 4.83
CA GLU A 8 15.59 16.55 3.40
C GLU A 8 15.34 15.06 3.17
N LYS A 9 15.92 14.20 4.01
CA LYS A 9 15.68 12.76 3.97
C LYS A 9 14.22 12.41 4.25
N GLN A 10 13.61 13.08 5.24
CA GLN A 10 12.18 12.87 5.54
C GLN A 10 11.29 13.26 4.36
N ALA A 11 11.54 14.43 3.76
CA ALA A 11 10.78 14.92 2.62
C ALA A 11 10.87 13.95 1.42
N LEU A 12 12.07 13.48 1.08
CA LEU A 12 12.28 12.53 -0.01
C LEU A 12 11.47 11.24 0.18
N ILE A 13 11.42 10.72 1.41
CA ILE A 13 10.71 9.47 1.69
C ILE A 13 9.20 9.67 1.67
N ALA A 14 8.72 10.79 2.20
CA ALA A 14 7.30 11.14 2.12
C ALA A 14 6.84 11.29 0.65
N GLU A 15 7.64 11.96 -0.19
CA GLU A 15 7.37 12.09 -1.62
C GLU A 15 7.36 10.73 -2.31
N LEU A 16 8.39 9.90 -2.10
CA LEU A 16 8.46 8.56 -2.69
C LEU A 16 7.28 7.67 -2.27
N ALA A 17 6.90 7.72 -0.99
CA ALA A 17 5.81 6.93 -0.47
C ALA A 17 4.45 7.40 -1.00
N GLY A 18 4.25 8.72 -1.11
CA GLY A 18 3.07 9.32 -1.73
C GLY A 18 2.94 8.97 -3.22
N THR A 19 4.03 9.09 -3.99
CA THR A 19 4.06 8.69 -5.41
C THR A 19 3.79 7.20 -5.57
N ALA A 20 4.48 6.34 -4.81
CA ALA A 20 4.26 4.90 -4.86
C ALA A 20 2.80 4.55 -4.52
N ALA A 21 2.22 5.22 -3.51
CA ALA A 21 0.83 5.00 -3.15
C ALA A 21 -0.15 5.39 -4.26
N HIS A 22 0.09 6.52 -4.92
CA HIS A 22 -0.71 6.98 -6.04
C HIS A 22 -0.65 6.00 -7.22
N GLU A 23 0.56 5.63 -7.64
CA GLU A 23 0.81 4.75 -8.78
C GLU A 23 0.29 3.33 -8.54
N LEU A 24 0.33 2.82 -7.30
CA LEU A 24 -0.20 1.49 -6.96
C LEU A 24 -1.73 1.46 -6.85
N ASN A 25 -2.36 2.56 -6.45
CA ASN A 25 -3.83 2.64 -6.34
C ASN A 25 -4.51 2.55 -7.71
N GLN A 26 -3.90 3.05 -8.79
CA GLN A 26 -4.46 2.98 -10.14
C GLN A 26 -4.68 1.54 -10.65
N PRO A 27 -3.67 0.65 -10.70
CA PRO A 27 -3.87 -0.74 -11.11
C PRO A 27 -4.76 -1.51 -10.11
N LEU A 28 -4.71 -1.21 -8.82
CA LEU A 28 -5.61 -1.82 -7.82
C LEU A 28 -7.08 -1.49 -8.07
N THR A 29 -7.37 -0.25 -8.47
CA THR A 29 -8.72 0.17 -8.85
C THR A 29 -9.21 -0.65 -10.05
N SER A 30 -8.35 -0.83 -11.07
CA SER A 30 -8.67 -1.65 -12.24
C SER A 30 -8.93 -3.11 -11.86
N VAL A 31 -8.03 -3.75 -11.08
CA VAL A 31 -8.18 -5.14 -10.62
C VAL A 31 -9.48 -5.33 -9.82
N SER A 32 -9.77 -4.42 -8.89
CA SER A 32 -11.01 -4.46 -8.09
C SER A 32 -12.24 -4.31 -8.98
N GLY A 33 -12.22 -3.34 -9.91
CA GLY A 33 -13.32 -3.09 -10.84
C GLY A 33 -13.63 -4.29 -11.73
N TYR A 34 -12.62 -4.98 -12.26
CA TYR A 34 -12.85 -6.19 -13.05
C TYR A 34 -13.38 -7.36 -12.20
N ALA A 35 -12.87 -7.54 -10.98
CA ALA A 35 -13.40 -8.56 -10.06
C ALA A 35 -14.88 -8.30 -9.72
N GLU A 36 -15.25 -7.04 -9.47
CA GLU A 36 -16.64 -6.64 -9.29
C GLU A 36 -17.50 -6.89 -10.53
N LEU A 37 -17.01 -6.53 -11.72
CA LEU A 37 -17.74 -6.77 -12.98
C LEU A 37 -18.01 -8.26 -13.19
N ILE A 38 -17.05 -9.14 -12.88
CA ILE A 38 -17.25 -10.60 -12.95
C ILE A 38 -18.35 -11.01 -11.98
N LEU A 39 -18.29 -10.58 -10.71
CA LEU A 39 -19.29 -10.94 -9.71
C LEU A 39 -20.69 -10.43 -10.07
N ARG A 40 -20.81 -9.21 -10.63
CA ARG A 40 -22.07 -8.64 -11.10
C ARG A 40 -22.71 -9.42 -12.25
N ARG A 41 -21.92 -10.17 -13.02
CA ARG A 41 -22.42 -11.04 -14.10
C ARG A 41 -22.96 -12.39 -13.60
N ASP A 42 -22.90 -12.64 -12.29
CA ASP A 42 -23.36 -13.86 -11.63
C ASP A 42 -22.87 -15.13 -12.33
N PRO A 43 -21.54 -15.37 -12.38
CA PRO A 43 -20.98 -16.46 -13.17
C PRO A 43 -21.51 -17.81 -12.65
N PRO A 44 -21.96 -18.70 -13.55
CA PRO A 44 -22.57 -19.97 -13.16
C PRO A 44 -21.54 -20.94 -12.59
N ASP A 45 -20.27 -20.79 -12.96
CA ASP A 45 -19.16 -21.57 -12.41
C ASP A 45 -18.80 -21.08 -11.00
N PRO A 46 -18.96 -21.92 -9.95
CA PRO A 46 -18.59 -21.57 -8.58
C PRO A 46 -17.10 -21.23 -8.42
N MET A 47 -16.22 -21.82 -9.24
CA MET A 47 -14.78 -21.55 -9.22
C MET A 47 -14.48 -20.12 -9.66
N VAL A 48 -15.13 -19.66 -10.74
CA VAL A 48 -14.99 -18.28 -11.25
C VAL A 48 -15.50 -17.29 -10.21
N ARG A 49 -16.66 -17.56 -9.60
CA ARG A 49 -17.22 -16.74 -8.52
C ARG A 49 -16.25 -16.64 -7.34
N LYS A 50 -15.69 -17.77 -6.90
CA LYS A 50 -14.75 -17.81 -5.77
C LYS A 50 -13.45 -17.07 -6.10
N ALA A 51 -12.91 -17.23 -7.30
CA ALA A 51 -11.72 -16.53 -7.74
C ALA A 51 -11.92 -15.01 -7.72
N ALA A 52 -13.03 -14.51 -8.28
CA ALA A 52 -13.34 -13.08 -8.28
C ALA A 52 -13.52 -12.51 -6.86
N GLN A 53 -14.15 -13.25 -5.94
CA GLN A 53 -14.24 -12.85 -4.52
C GLN A 53 -12.86 -12.73 -3.87
N VAL A 54 -11.98 -13.72 -4.09
CA VAL A 54 -10.63 -13.71 -3.51
C VAL A 54 -9.81 -12.55 -4.07
N ILE A 55 -9.91 -12.27 -5.37
CA ILE A 55 -9.25 -11.12 -6.00
C ILE A 55 -9.74 -9.82 -5.38
N LEU A 56 -11.05 -9.64 -5.23
CA LEU A 56 -11.62 -8.43 -4.64
C LEU A 56 -11.16 -8.24 -3.18
N GLU A 57 -11.15 -9.31 -2.39
CA GLU A 57 -10.64 -9.30 -1.01
C GLU A 57 -9.15 -8.93 -0.96
N GLN A 58 -8.32 -9.51 -1.85
CA GLN A 58 -6.88 -9.21 -1.91
C GLN A 58 -6.63 -7.77 -2.32
N ALA A 59 -7.34 -7.28 -3.34
CA ALA A 59 -7.20 -5.91 -3.81
C ALA A 59 -7.58 -4.92 -2.69
N GLY A 60 -8.63 -5.21 -1.91
CA GLY A 60 -8.99 -4.43 -0.73
C GLY A 60 -7.91 -4.46 0.37
N ARG A 61 -7.29 -5.61 0.64
CA ARG A 61 -6.14 -5.70 1.57
C ARG A 61 -4.95 -4.89 1.08
N MET A 62 -4.63 -4.98 -0.21
CA MET A 62 -3.55 -4.23 -0.83
C MET A 62 -3.82 -2.72 -0.77
N ALA A 63 -5.05 -2.27 -1.06
CA ALA A 63 -5.42 -0.87 -0.98
C ALA A 63 -5.18 -0.29 0.43
N LYS A 64 -5.50 -1.04 1.49
CA LYS A 64 -5.20 -0.64 2.88
C LYS A 64 -3.70 -0.52 3.13
N LEU A 65 -2.90 -1.47 2.64
CA LEU A 65 -1.43 -1.41 2.76
C LEU A 65 -0.86 -0.20 2.01
N VAL A 66 -1.32 0.03 0.79
CA VAL A 66 -0.90 1.16 -0.05
C VAL A 66 -1.27 2.50 0.59
N GLN A 67 -2.46 2.60 1.20
CA GLN A 67 -2.86 3.77 1.97
C GLN A 67 -1.92 4.04 3.13
N ARG A 68 -1.52 3.01 3.87
CA ARG A 68 -0.54 3.13 4.97
C ARG A 68 0.82 3.60 4.49
N VAL A 69 1.31 3.05 3.37
CA VAL A 69 2.54 3.52 2.71
C VAL A 69 2.42 5.01 2.38
N GLY A 70 1.30 5.46 1.81
CA GLY A 70 1.09 6.88 1.47
C GLY A 70 1.03 7.83 2.67
N ARG A 71 0.91 7.32 3.91
CA ARG A 71 0.92 8.11 5.15
C ARG A 71 2.30 8.21 5.80
N VAL A 72 3.32 7.61 5.20
CA VAL A 72 4.71 7.70 5.68
C VAL A 72 5.19 9.14 5.59
N THR A 73 5.52 9.73 6.74
CA THR A 73 6.11 11.07 6.84
C THR A 73 7.49 11.05 7.48
N ARG A 74 7.87 9.92 8.10
CA ARG A 74 9.15 9.74 8.76
C ARG A 74 9.90 8.49 8.28
N PHE A 75 11.23 8.53 8.34
CA PHE A 75 12.14 7.44 8.07
C PHE A 75 12.47 6.74 9.37
N GLU A 76 11.63 5.80 9.75
CA GLU A 76 11.93 4.85 10.81
C GLU A 76 12.19 3.49 10.20
N THR A 77 13.18 2.76 10.72
CA THR A 77 13.51 1.44 10.19
C THR A 77 13.62 0.42 11.29
N LYS A 78 13.16 -0.80 11.01
CA LYS A 78 13.35 -1.96 11.88
C LYS A 78 14.30 -2.97 11.27
N ALA A 79 14.93 -3.77 12.13
CA ALA A 79 15.77 -4.87 11.72
C ALA A 79 14.95 -5.88 10.90
N TYR A 80 15.51 -6.29 9.77
CA TYR A 80 14.96 -7.32 8.91
C TYR A 80 16.06 -8.33 8.58
N VAL A 81 15.68 -9.57 8.34
CA VAL A 81 16.55 -10.74 8.11
C VAL A 81 18.01 -10.41 7.75
N GLY A 82 18.94 -10.90 8.57
CA GLY A 82 20.37 -10.63 8.44
C GLY A 82 20.73 -9.21 8.85
N SER A 83 21.51 -8.52 7.99
CA SER A 83 21.94 -7.14 8.19
C SER A 83 21.03 -6.11 7.51
N THR A 84 19.86 -6.54 7.03
CA THR A 84 18.95 -5.69 6.26
C THR A 84 18.08 -4.85 7.19
N ARG A 85 17.69 -3.65 6.75
CA ARG A 85 16.69 -2.84 7.42
C ARG A 85 15.56 -2.54 6.46
N ILE A 86 14.33 -2.55 6.96
CA ILE A 86 13.15 -2.15 6.20
C ILE A 86 12.50 -0.96 6.87
N LEU A 87 11.75 -0.19 6.09
CA LEU A 87 10.92 0.89 6.61
C LEU A 87 9.91 0.31 7.59
N ASP A 88 9.83 0.90 8.78
CA ASP A 88 8.85 0.53 9.78
C ASP A 88 7.59 1.38 9.60
N LEU A 89 6.63 0.85 8.83
CA LEU A 89 5.40 1.58 8.50
C LEU A 89 4.68 2.09 9.76
N ASP A 90 4.61 1.29 10.82
CA ASP A 90 3.91 1.66 12.06
C ASP A 90 4.57 2.87 12.76
N ALA A 91 5.90 2.94 12.78
CA ALA A 91 6.65 4.04 13.41
C ALA A 91 6.79 5.27 12.48
N SER A 92 6.60 5.06 11.17
CA SER A 92 6.83 6.05 10.12
C SER A 92 5.60 6.90 9.78
N GLU A 93 4.42 6.51 10.26
CA GLU A 93 3.15 7.24 10.10
C GLU A 93 2.97 8.26 11.25
N GLU A 94 2.38 9.44 11.00
CA GLU A 94 1.96 10.33 12.09
C GLU A 94 0.82 9.69 12.90
N PRO A 95 0.85 9.76 14.25
CA PRO A 95 -0.26 9.28 15.05
C PRO A 95 -1.53 10.07 14.67
N GLU A 96 -2.62 9.35 14.41
CA GLU A 96 -3.93 9.99 14.18
C GLU A 96 -4.25 10.84 15.44
N GLY A 97 -4.37 12.14 15.24
CA GLY A 97 -4.74 13.12 16.28
C GLY A 97 -6.21 13.04 16.64
#